data_AF-A0A835DMM5-F1
#
_entry.id   AF-A0A835DMM5-F1
#
_cell.length_a   1.000
_cell.length_b   1.000
_cell.length_c   1.000
_cell.angle_alpha   90.00
_cell.angle_beta   90.00
_cell.angle_gamma   90.00
#
_symmetry.space_group_name_H-M   'P 1'
#
loop_
_entity.id
_entity.type
_entity.pdbx_description
1 polymer ?
#
loop_
_entity_poly.entity_id
_entity_poly.type
_entity_poly.pdbx_seq_one_letter_code
_entity_poly.pdbx_strand_id
1 'polypeptide(L)'
;MVKNLRPVLFFCFLISLFFSSSAQTCSSHTFTNRLFSSCNDLPVLNSFLHWNFNSSSGTAQIAYRQTGTTTSSWIAWAINPSSTKMVGAQALVAYQASNGSMVAYTSPVTSYRPSLQGGALSFPVSNISTEFLDGEMTIFATLELGSTSTTVNQVWQEGPLSGDTPLIHSTSGPNMQSMWTLNLLSGETTAVGGGNSRTRRRNVHGVLTAISWGTLMPLGVIIARYLKVFKSADPAWFYLHITCQSSAYIIGVAGWATGLKLGSDSVGVQYDAHRNIGITLFCLGTLQVFALLLRPKKDHKYRLYWNIYHHLTGYLVIILSIVNIFKGFDILDPAKNWKRAYISILAMLGFNAVLLEAYTWYIVLKRKKSAKTSHSGNGVNGYGARPEQVV
;
A
#
# COMPACT_ATOMS: atom_id res chain seq x y z
N MET A 1 -13.29 15.98 34.25
CA MET A 1 -13.67 16.02 32.81
C MET A 1 -13.19 14.75 32.10
N VAL A 2 -13.67 13.56 32.51
CA VAL A 2 -13.16 12.24 32.06
C VAL A 2 -14.27 11.37 31.41
N LYS A 3 -15.48 11.92 31.21
CA LYS A 3 -16.65 11.11 30.82
C LYS A 3 -16.89 10.92 29.31
N ASN A 4 -16.15 11.57 28.40
CA ASN A 4 -16.53 11.61 26.98
C ASN A 4 -15.61 10.86 26.00
N LEU A 5 -14.68 10.00 26.47
CA LEU A 5 -13.74 9.31 25.58
C LEU A 5 -14.19 7.90 25.13
N ARG A 6 -15.27 7.35 25.73
CA ARG A 6 -15.77 5.99 25.45
C ARG A 6 -16.65 5.81 24.20
N PRO A 7 -17.48 6.78 23.74
CA PRO A 7 -18.38 6.52 22.61
C PRO A 7 -17.70 6.59 21.23
N VAL A 8 -16.54 7.25 21.12
CA VAL A 8 -15.82 7.41 19.84
C VAL A 8 -15.15 6.10 19.40
N LEU A 9 -14.76 5.23 20.35
CA LEU A 9 -14.14 3.94 20.06
C LEU A 9 -15.14 2.87 19.58
N PHE A 10 -16.43 3.03 19.90
CA PHE A 10 -17.46 2.05 19.55
C PHE A 10 -18.01 2.24 18.12
N PHE A 11 -17.94 3.45 17.59
CA PHE A 11 -18.47 3.78 16.26
C PHE A 11 -17.59 3.31 15.09
N CYS A 12 -16.30 3.01 15.34
CA CYS A 12 -15.38 2.54 14.31
C CYS A 12 -15.51 1.03 13.99
N PHE A 13 -16.24 0.25 14.79
CA PHE A 13 -16.32 -1.21 14.63
C PHE A 13 -17.52 -1.70 13.79
N LEU A 14 -18.50 -0.83 13.48
CA LEU A 14 -19.79 -1.22 12.90
C LEU A 14 -19.93 -1.02 11.38
N ILE A 15 -18.94 -0.41 10.71
CA ILE A 15 -19.05 -0.05 9.27
C ILE A 15 -18.41 -1.10 8.34
N SER A 16 -17.88 -2.20 8.86
CA SER A 16 -17.18 -3.23 8.08
C SER A 16 -18.07 -4.32 7.44
N LEU A 17 -19.41 -4.21 7.47
CA LEU A 17 -20.31 -5.34 7.18
C LEU A 17 -21.24 -5.22 5.95
N PHE A 18 -21.05 -4.28 5.03
CA PHE A 18 -21.93 -4.21 3.85
C PHE A 18 -21.21 -3.90 2.55
N PHE A 19 -20.61 -4.93 1.92
CA PHE A 19 -20.45 -5.00 0.47
C PHE A 19 -20.39 -6.47 0.03
N SER A 20 -21.55 -7.09 -0.19
CA SER A 20 -21.65 -8.35 -0.92
C SER A 20 -22.11 -8.02 -2.34
N SER A 21 -21.18 -8.05 -3.29
CA SER A 21 -21.49 -8.02 -4.71
C SER A 21 -21.81 -9.44 -5.17
N SER A 22 -22.92 -9.64 -5.88
CA SER A 22 -23.24 -10.92 -6.52
C SER A 22 -22.31 -11.13 -7.73
N ALA A 23 -21.23 -11.88 -7.55
CA ALA A 23 -20.36 -12.26 -8.65
C ALA A 23 -20.94 -13.49 -9.38
N GLN A 24 -20.87 -13.52 -10.71
CA GLN A 24 -21.07 -14.74 -11.49
C GLN A 24 -19.92 -15.70 -11.21
N THR A 25 -20.23 -16.94 -10.89
CA THR A 25 -19.25 -18.02 -10.70
C THR A 25 -19.13 -18.86 -11.96
N CYS A 26 -17.99 -19.51 -12.16
CA CYS A 26 -17.73 -20.38 -13.30
C CYS A 26 -18.79 -21.49 -13.42
N SER A 27 -19.26 -22.01 -12.30
CA SER A 27 -20.27 -23.08 -12.24
C SER A 27 -21.63 -22.69 -12.85
N SER A 28 -21.93 -21.40 -12.94
CA SER A 28 -23.19 -20.89 -13.50
C SER A 28 -23.18 -20.73 -15.03
N HIS A 29 -22.01 -20.87 -15.66
CA HIS A 29 -21.84 -20.62 -17.09
C HIS A 29 -21.92 -21.90 -17.92
N THR A 30 -22.66 -21.84 -19.03
CA THR A 30 -22.81 -22.94 -19.99
C THR A 30 -22.34 -22.52 -21.37
N PHE A 31 -21.51 -23.35 -22.00
CA PHE A 31 -21.06 -23.11 -23.37
C PHE A 31 -21.99 -23.78 -24.38
N THR A 32 -22.20 -23.12 -25.51
CA THR A 32 -22.93 -23.69 -26.64
C THR A 32 -22.12 -24.85 -27.24
N ASN A 33 -22.70 -26.05 -27.30
CA ASN A 33 -22.09 -27.26 -27.89
C ASN A 33 -20.75 -27.71 -27.25
N ARG A 34 -20.42 -27.24 -26.04
CA ARG A 34 -19.23 -27.68 -25.30
C ARG A 34 -19.59 -27.91 -23.84
N LEU A 35 -19.11 -29.01 -23.26
CA LEU A 35 -19.34 -29.36 -21.86
C LEU A 35 -18.01 -29.50 -21.15
N PHE A 36 -17.90 -28.91 -19.96
CA PHE A 36 -16.72 -29.00 -19.10
C PHE A 36 -17.11 -29.54 -17.72
N SER A 37 -16.40 -30.55 -17.24
CA SER A 37 -16.64 -31.19 -15.95
C SER A 37 -16.06 -30.40 -14.78
N SER A 38 -15.09 -29.54 -15.05
CA SER A 38 -14.33 -28.82 -14.03
C SER A 38 -14.23 -27.34 -14.37
N CYS A 39 -14.24 -26.49 -13.35
CA CYS A 39 -14.01 -25.07 -13.51
C CYS A 39 -13.36 -24.44 -12.27
N ASN A 40 -12.74 -23.29 -12.46
CA ASN A 40 -12.14 -22.47 -11.41
C ASN A 40 -12.41 -20.99 -11.69
N ASP A 41 -12.89 -20.30 -10.65
CA ASP A 41 -12.92 -18.84 -10.58
C ASP A 41 -11.50 -18.34 -10.29
N LEU A 42 -10.90 -17.60 -11.23
CA LEU A 42 -9.59 -17.01 -10.99
C LEU A 42 -9.75 -15.74 -10.16
N PRO A 43 -8.89 -15.49 -9.16
CA PRO A 43 -9.12 -14.47 -8.12
C PRO A 43 -9.04 -13.02 -8.64
N VAL A 44 -8.53 -12.82 -9.85
CA VAL A 44 -8.23 -11.50 -10.42
C VAL A 44 -8.49 -11.49 -11.92
N LEU A 45 -8.69 -10.30 -12.49
CA LEU A 45 -8.93 -10.04 -13.91
C LEU A 45 -10.28 -10.55 -14.46
N ASN A 46 -11.25 -10.85 -13.59
CA ASN A 46 -12.58 -11.39 -13.98
C ASN A 46 -12.45 -12.60 -14.92
N SER A 47 -11.52 -13.49 -14.59
CA SER A 47 -11.11 -14.61 -15.42
C SER A 47 -11.61 -15.94 -14.85
N PHE A 48 -11.90 -16.87 -15.74
CA PHE A 48 -12.49 -18.16 -15.42
C PHE A 48 -11.84 -19.23 -16.29
N LEU A 49 -11.49 -20.37 -15.70
CA LEU A 49 -10.97 -21.52 -16.44
C LEU A 49 -11.95 -22.68 -16.31
N HIS A 50 -12.33 -23.27 -17.44
CA HIS A 50 -13.09 -24.50 -17.52
C HIS A 50 -12.26 -25.55 -18.24
N TRP A 51 -12.32 -26.81 -17.80
CA TRP A 51 -11.58 -27.86 -18.47
C TRP A 51 -12.18 -29.26 -18.29
N ASN A 52 -11.82 -30.14 -19.22
CA ASN A 52 -11.90 -31.59 -19.09
C ASN A 52 -10.47 -32.13 -19.18
N PHE A 53 -10.10 -33.04 -18.28
CA PHE A 53 -8.78 -33.66 -18.31
C PHE A 53 -8.89 -35.19 -18.40
N ASN A 54 -8.22 -35.76 -19.39
CA ASN A 54 -8.06 -37.20 -19.55
C ASN A 54 -6.65 -37.60 -19.12
N SER A 55 -6.52 -38.24 -17.96
CA SER A 55 -5.22 -38.67 -17.41
C SER A 55 -4.56 -39.79 -18.22
N SER A 56 -5.33 -40.62 -18.93
CA SER A 56 -4.78 -41.72 -19.73
C SER A 56 -4.07 -41.21 -20.98
N SER A 57 -4.62 -40.18 -21.63
CA SER A 57 -3.99 -39.56 -22.81
C SER A 57 -3.13 -38.34 -22.48
N GLY A 58 -3.23 -37.80 -21.26
CA GLY A 58 -2.58 -36.53 -20.89
C GLY A 58 -3.17 -35.34 -21.64
N THR A 59 -4.44 -35.41 -22.05
CA THR A 59 -5.09 -34.38 -22.86
C THR A 59 -5.98 -33.50 -21.99
N ALA A 60 -5.82 -32.18 -22.10
CA ALA A 60 -6.69 -31.19 -21.46
C ALA A 60 -7.46 -30.40 -22.52
N GLN A 61 -8.78 -30.48 -22.51
CA GLN A 61 -9.63 -29.55 -23.26
C GLN A 61 -9.94 -28.37 -22.33
N ILE A 62 -9.69 -27.15 -22.77
CA ILE A 62 -9.85 -25.95 -21.94
C ILE A 62 -10.76 -24.91 -22.60
N ALA A 63 -11.43 -24.13 -21.76
CA ALA A 63 -12.01 -22.83 -22.10
C ALA A 63 -11.56 -21.81 -21.06
N TYR A 64 -10.70 -20.87 -21.46
CA TYR A 64 -10.36 -19.71 -20.66
C TYR A 64 -11.25 -18.54 -21.05
N ARG A 65 -12.08 -18.08 -20.12
CA ARG A 65 -13.08 -17.03 -20.32
C ARG A 65 -12.72 -15.81 -19.49
N GLN A 66 -12.93 -14.63 -20.04
CA GLN A 66 -12.74 -13.37 -19.33
C GLN A 66 -13.87 -12.39 -19.64
N THR A 67 -14.41 -11.78 -18.59
CA THR A 67 -15.56 -10.85 -18.70
C THR A 67 -15.13 -9.40 -18.56
N GLY A 68 -15.92 -8.47 -19.12
CA GLY A 68 -15.58 -7.04 -19.13
C GLY A 68 -14.41 -6.71 -20.08
N THR A 69 -14.23 -7.54 -21.11
CA THR A 69 -13.22 -7.34 -22.15
C THR A 69 -13.75 -6.39 -23.24
N THR A 70 -12.83 -5.80 -23.99
CA THR A 70 -13.13 -4.88 -25.09
C THR A 70 -12.52 -5.36 -26.39
N THR A 71 -12.99 -4.81 -27.50
CA THR A 71 -12.40 -5.06 -28.83
C THR A 71 -10.97 -4.50 -28.95
N SER A 72 -10.57 -3.60 -28.05
CA SER A 72 -9.23 -3.01 -27.94
C SER A 72 -8.32 -3.71 -26.93
N SER A 73 -8.69 -4.90 -26.46
CA SER A 73 -7.89 -5.67 -25.49
C SER A 73 -7.60 -7.08 -25.98
N TRP A 74 -6.42 -7.58 -25.65
CA TRP A 74 -6.07 -8.99 -25.78
C TRP A 74 -6.18 -9.69 -24.43
N ILE A 75 -6.48 -10.98 -24.47
CA ILE A 75 -6.43 -11.87 -23.32
C ILE A 75 -5.48 -13.02 -23.58
N ALA A 76 -4.88 -13.57 -22.52
CA ALA A 76 -4.04 -14.74 -22.62
C ALA A 76 -4.13 -15.63 -21.39
N TRP A 77 -4.06 -16.93 -21.63
CA TRP A 77 -3.84 -17.94 -20.60
C TRP A 77 -2.70 -18.84 -21.01
N ALA A 78 -1.85 -19.22 -20.06
CA ALA A 78 -0.62 -19.91 -20.36
C ALA A 78 -0.25 -20.93 -19.29
N ILE A 79 0.44 -21.99 -19.71
CA ILE A 79 1.13 -22.93 -18.82
C ILE A 79 2.62 -22.61 -18.84
N ASN A 80 3.26 -22.56 -17.68
CA ASN A 80 4.71 -22.52 -17.58
C ASN A 80 5.25 -23.88 -17.11
N PRO A 81 5.92 -24.65 -18.00
CA PRO A 81 6.40 -25.99 -17.65
C PRO A 81 7.52 -26.03 -16.62
N SER A 82 8.28 -24.94 -16.46
CA SER A 82 9.54 -24.93 -15.70
C SER A 82 9.56 -23.98 -14.50
N SER A 83 8.64 -23.03 -14.46
CA SER A 83 8.57 -22.02 -13.41
C SER A 83 7.12 -21.66 -13.10
N THR A 84 6.94 -20.93 -12.00
CA THR A 84 5.64 -20.42 -11.57
C THR A 84 5.46 -18.94 -11.91
N LYS A 85 6.33 -18.40 -12.79
CA LYS A 85 6.39 -16.98 -13.17
C LYS A 85 6.05 -16.79 -14.64
N MET A 86 6.05 -15.54 -15.11
CA MET A 86 5.77 -15.18 -16.51
C MET A 86 6.79 -15.76 -17.51
N VAL A 87 8.08 -15.61 -17.26
CA VAL A 87 9.12 -16.05 -18.22
C VAL A 87 9.19 -17.58 -18.26
N GLY A 88 9.13 -18.14 -19.46
CA GLY A 88 9.01 -19.57 -19.73
C GLY A 88 7.57 -20.03 -19.95
N ALA A 89 6.57 -19.15 -19.80
CA ALA A 89 5.18 -19.49 -20.06
C ALA A 89 4.92 -19.72 -21.54
N GLN A 90 3.96 -20.58 -21.83
CA GLN A 90 3.55 -21.00 -23.16
C GLN A 90 2.07 -20.70 -23.30
N ALA A 91 1.77 -19.62 -24.04
CA ALA A 91 0.50 -18.93 -23.97
C ALA A 91 -0.42 -19.28 -25.13
N LEU A 92 -1.70 -19.29 -24.83
CA LEU A 92 -2.79 -19.09 -25.78
C LEU A 92 -3.17 -17.62 -25.70
N VAL A 93 -3.12 -16.92 -26.82
CA VAL A 93 -3.44 -15.50 -26.92
C VAL A 93 -4.68 -15.35 -27.81
N ALA A 94 -5.59 -14.47 -27.43
CA ALA A 94 -6.73 -14.11 -28.27
C ALA A 94 -7.03 -12.61 -28.25
N TYR A 95 -7.53 -12.13 -29.39
CA TYR A 95 -8.05 -10.78 -29.55
C TYR A 95 -8.99 -10.69 -30.76
N GLN A 96 -9.72 -9.57 -30.89
CA GLN A 96 -10.43 -9.21 -32.11
C GLN A 96 -9.54 -8.32 -32.98
N ALA A 97 -9.24 -8.74 -34.21
CA ALA A 97 -8.49 -7.95 -35.15
C ALA A 97 -9.27 -6.72 -35.63
N SER A 98 -8.56 -5.75 -36.18
CA SER A 98 -9.09 -4.50 -36.72
C SER A 98 -10.16 -4.69 -37.82
N ASN A 99 -10.13 -5.82 -38.53
CA ASN A 99 -11.13 -6.22 -39.52
C ASN A 99 -12.37 -6.93 -38.92
N GLY A 100 -12.44 -7.03 -37.59
CA GLY A 100 -13.51 -7.69 -36.84
C GLY A 100 -13.36 -9.20 -36.66
N SER A 101 -12.35 -9.83 -37.27
CA SER A 101 -12.13 -11.27 -37.13
C SER A 101 -11.60 -11.62 -35.74
N MET A 102 -11.99 -12.78 -35.24
CA MET A 102 -11.49 -13.30 -33.98
C MET A 102 -10.21 -14.11 -34.21
N VAL A 103 -9.14 -13.74 -33.52
CA VAL A 103 -7.80 -14.32 -33.69
C VAL A 103 -7.43 -15.05 -32.40
N ALA A 104 -7.03 -16.32 -32.51
CA ALA A 104 -6.40 -17.04 -31.41
C ALA A 104 -5.24 -17.90 -31.91
N TYR A 105 -4.16 -17.92 -31.13
CA TYR A 105 -2.92 -18.59 -31.51
C TYR A 105 -2.03 -18.87 -30.30
N THR A 106 -0.98 -19.66 -30.50
CA THR A 106 0.01 -19.97 -29.48
C THR A 106 1.18 -18.99 -29.50
N SER A 107 1.72 -18.62 -28.35
CA SER A 107 2.89 -17.76 -28.24
C SER A 107 3.83 -18.18 -27.10
N PRO A 108 5.12 -18.43 -27.37
CA PRO A 108 6.11 -18.67 -26.31
C PRO A 108 6.55 -17.35 -25.64
N VAL A 109 6.50 -17.29 -24.31
CA VAL A 109 6.90 -16.13 -23.51
C VAL A 109 8.31 -16.34 -22.96
N THR A 110 9.31 -15.85 -23.70
CA THR A 110 10.74 -16.07 -23.39
C THR A 110 11.40 -14.93 -22.62
N SER A 111 10.72 -13.79 -22.44
CA SER A 111 11.24 -12.62 -21.73
C SER A 111 10.13 -11.85 -21.01
N TYR A 112 10.49 -10.82 -20.23
CA TYR A 112 9.53 -9.90 -19.59
C TYR A 112 8.91 -8.88 -20.56
N ARG A 113 9.39 -8.81 -21.80
CA ARG A 113 8.86 -7.94 -22.86
C ARG A 113 8.70 -8.74 -24.15
N PRO A 114 7.84 -9.77 -24.16
CA PRO A 114 7.59 -10.54 -25.36
C PRO A 114 6.81 -9.70 -26.38
N SER A 115 7.02 -9.94 -27.66
CA SER A 115 6.18 -9.39 -28.74
C SER A 115 4.84 -10.11 -28.87
N LEU A 116 4.61 -11.18 -28.09
CA LEU A 116 3.46 -12.10 -28.19
C LEU A 116 3.17 -12.55 -29.63
N GLN A 117 4.23 -12.78 -30.41
CA GLN A 117 4.12 -13.32 -31.77
C GLN A 117 3.77 -14.81 -31.75
N GLY A 118 3.10 -15.27 -32.82
CA GLY A 118 2.78 -16.67 -33.03
C GLY A 118 4.02 -17.55 -33.05
N GLY A 119 3.99 -18.64 -32.30
CA GLY A 119 5.11 -19.57 -32.19
C GLY A 119 4.71 -20.92 -31.61
N ALA A 120 5.54 -21.93 -31.88
CA ALA A 120 5.34 -23.28 -31.37
C ALA A 120 5.57 -23.37 -29.86
N LEU A 121 4.82 -24.26 -29.21
CA LEU A 121 4.93 -24.59 -27.79
C LEU A 121 5.66 -25.93 -27.61
N SER A 122 6.13 -26.23 -26.41
CA SER A 122 6.78 -27.51 -26.12
C SER A 122 5.78 -28.67 -26.01
N PHE A 123 4.49 -28.37 -25.87
CA PHE A 123 3.40 -29.34 -25.92
C PHE A 123 2.50 -29.04 -27.13
N PRO A 124 1.97 -30.07 -27.82
CA PRO A 124 1.02 -29.87 -28.90
C PRO A 124 -0.25 -29.17 -28.45
N VAL A 125 -0.76 -28.27 -29.30
CA VAL A 125 -2.05 -27.59 -29.12
C VAL A 125 -2.85 -27.70 -30.40
N SER A 126 -4.11 -28.11 -30.27
CA SER A 126 -5.05 -28.25 -31.39
C SER A 126 -6.41 -27.61 -31.05
N ASN A 127 -7.29 -27.52 -32.05
CA ASN A 127 -8.66 -26.97 -31.90
C ASN A 127 -8.71 -25.57 -31.27
N ILE A 128 -7.72 -24.74 -31.57
CA ILE A 128 -7.67 -23.37 -31.08
C ILE A 128 -8.78 -22.56 -31.75
N SER A 129 -9.63 -21.95 -30.93
CA SER A 129 -10.70 -21.07 -31.39
C SER A 129 -10.95 -20.00 -30.33
N THR A 130 -11.59 -18.92 -30.74
CA THR A 130 -11.97 -17.85 -29.82
C THR A 130 -13.32 -17.26 -30.21
N GLU A 131 -14.04 -16.81 -29.19
CA GLU A 131 -15.36 -16.20 -29.32
C GLU A 131 -15.37 -14.91 -28.49
N PHE A 132 -16.04 -13.88 -29.02
CA PHE A 132 -16.30 -12.63 -28.32
C PHE A 132 -17.79 -12.32 -28.40
N LEU A 133 -18.47 -12.36 -27.26
CA LEU A 133 -19.92 -12.15 -27.15
C LEU A 133 -20.21 -11.34 -25.88
N ASP A 134 -21.01 -10.29 -25.99
CA ASP A 134 -21.48 -9.48 -24.86
C ASP A 134 -20.36 -8.94 -23.93
N GLY A 135 -19.19 -8.61 -24.49
CA GLY A 135 -18.04 -8.14 -23.70
C GLY A 135 -17.30 -9.26 -22.97
N GLU A 136 -17.56 -10.51 -23.31
CA GLU A 136 -16.84 -11.68 -22.83
C GLU A 136 -16.01 -12.29 -23.96
N MET A 137 -14.73 -12.51 -23.70
CA MET A 137 -13.83 -13.19 -24.63
C MET A 137 -13.45 -14.56 -24.08
N THR A 138 -13.56 -15.58 -24.91
CA THR A 138 -13.21 -16.96 -24.54
C THR A 138 -12.18 -17.52 -25.52
N ILE A 139 -11.17 -18.21 -24.97
CA ILE A 139 -10.19 -19.00 -25.70
C ILE A 139 -10.51 -20.47 -25.46
N PHE A 140 -10.65 -21.24 -26.54
CA PHE A 140 -10.76 -22.69 -26.48
C PHE A 140 -9.53 -23.33 -27.09
N ALA A 141 -9.07 -24.43 -26.49
CA ALA A 141 -7.98 -25.24 -27.04
C ALA A 141 -8.00 -26.67 -26.48
N THR A 142 -7.31 -27.57 -27.18
CA THR A 142 -6.95 -28.90 -26.69
C THR A 142 -5.43 -28.96 -26.54
N LEU A 143 -4.95 -29.32 -25.35
CA LEU A 143 -3.55 -29.36 -24.97
C LEU A 143 -3.12 -30.81 -24.74
N GLU A 144 -1.97 -31.22 -25.26
CA GLU A 144 -1.37 -32.53 -25.01
C GLU A 144 -0.19 -32.38 -24.03
N LEU A 145 -0.47 -32.49 -22.73
CA LEU A 145 0.47 -32.18 -21.65
C LEU A 145 1.35 -33.37 -21.23
N GLY A 146 1.05 -34.56 -21.75
CA GLY A 146 1.69 -35.82 -21.34
C GLY A 146 1.12 -36.38 -20.04
N SER A 147 1.46 -37.63 -19.73
CA SER A 147 0.88 -38.40 -18.61
C SER A 147 1.66 -38.29 -17.29
N THR A 148 2.76 -37.54 -17.24
CA THR A 148 3.72 -37.59 -16.12
C THR A 148 3.40 -36.64 -14.97
N SER A 149 2.65 -35.55 -15.21
CA SER A 149 2.23 -34.61 -14.16
C SER A 149 0.82 -34.10 -14.40
N THR A 150 0.00 -34.15 -13.35
CA THR A 150 -1.38 -33.63 -13.33
C THR A 150 -1.44 -32.18 -12.84
N THR A 151 -0.31 -31.63 -12.38
CA THR A 151 -0.21 -30.26 -11.86
C THR A 151 0.49 -29.37 -12.87
N VAL A 152 -0.12 -28.23 -13.17
CA VAL A 152 0.41 -27.20 -14.08
C VAL A 152 0.60 -25.87 -13.38
N ASN A 153 1.63 -25.12 -13.75
CA ASN A 153 1.76 -23.72 -13.35
C ASN A 153 1.02 -22.88 -14.38
N GLN A 154 -0.08 -22.25 -13.99
CA GLN A 154 -0.86 -21.39 -14.87
C GLN A 154 -0.60 -19.91 -14.60
N VAL A 155 -0.56 -19.12 -15.66
CA VAL A 155 -0.56 -17.66 -15.62
C VAL A 155 -1.59 -17.13 -16.61
N TRP A 156 -2.23 -16.02 -16.29
CA TRP A 156 -3.21 -15.38 -17.17
C TRP A 156 -3.01 -13.87 -17.19
N GLN A 157 -3.32 -13.24 -18.31
CA GLN A 157 -3.11 -11.82 -18.50
C GLN A 157 -4.16 -11.20 -19.42
N GLU A 158 -4.32 -9.90 -19.26
CA GLU A 158 -5.01 -9.03 -20.21
C GLU A 158 -4.14 -7.81 -20.51
N GLY A 159 -4.30 -7.20 -21.67
CA GLY A 159 -3.62 -5.96 -21.99
C GLY A 159 -4.23 -5.22 -23.18
N PRO A 160 -3.76 -3.99 -23.44
CA PRO A 160 -4.26 -3.17 -24.54
C PRO A 160 -3.71 -3.66 -25.90
N LEU A 161 -4.47 -3.42 -26.95
CA LEU A 161 -4.07 -3.59 -28.34
C LEU A 161 -3.78 -2.26 -29.00
N SER A 162 -2.77 -2.24 -29.87
CA SER A 162 -2.54 -1.14 -30.81
C SER A 162 -2.68 -1.69 -32.23
N GLY A 163 -3.84 -1.46 -32.86
CA GLY A 163 -4.23 -2.21 -34.05
C GLY A 163 -4.28 -3.71 -33.71
N ASP A 164 -3.57 -4.52 -34.47
CA ASP A 164 -3.51 -5.98 -34.28
C ASP A 164 -2.32 -6.44 -33.43
N THR A 165 -1.63 -5.50 -32.76
CA THR A 165 -0.44 -5.79 -31.95
C THR A 165 -0.73 -5.73 -30.46
N PRO A 166 -0.58 -6.85 -29.72
CA PRO A 166 -0.59 -6.86 -28.27
C PRO A 166 0.47 -5.94 -27.66
N LEU A 167 0.05 -5.01 -26.80
CA LEU A 167 0.95 -4.19 -26.01
C LEU A 167 1.19 -4.79 -24.62
N ILE A 168 2.14 -4.20 -23.89
CA ILE A 168 2.46 -4.61 -22.52
C ILE A 168 1.22 -4.49 -21.61
N HIS A 169 0.96 -5.55 -20.83
CA HIS A 169 -0.06 -5.53 -19.79
C HIS A 169 0.38 -4.66 -18.59
N SER A 170 -0.54 -4.33 -17.68
CA SER A 170 -0.18 -3.62 -16.44
C SER A 170 0.88 -4.39 -15.65
N THR A 171 1.89 -3.68 -15.13
CA THR A 171 2.96 -4.27 -14.30
C THR A 171 2.69 -4.10 -12.80
N SER A 172 1.44 -3.85 -12.42
CA SER A 172 0.98 -3.67 -11.03
C SER A 172 -0.36 -4.40 -10.81
N GLY A 173 -0.83 -4.40 -9.56
CA GLY A 173 -2.20 -4.81 -9.24
C GLY A 173 -2.55 -6.27 -9.61
N PRO A 174 -3.75 -6.50 -10.19
CA PRO A 174 -4.25 -7.81 -10.64
C PRO A 174 -3.30 -8.62 -11.54
N ASN A 175 -2.68 -7.99 -12.55
CA ASN A 175 -1.76 -8.66 -13.49
C ASN A 175 -0.51 -9.24 -12.81
N MET A 176 -0.11 -8.71 -11.65
CA MET A 176 1.02 -9.25 -10.88
C MET A 176 0.60 -10.39 -9.94
N GLN A 177 -0.70 -10.70 -9.85
CA GLN A 177 -1.27 -11.74 -8.99
C GLN A 177 -1.80 -12.93 -9.79
N SER A 178 -1.86 -12.83 -11.12
CA SER A 178 -2.46 -13.80 -12.02
C SER A 178 -1.57 -15.02 -12.33
N MET A 179 -1.17 -15.73 -11.27
CA MET A 179 -0.23 -16.87 -11.34
C MET A 179 -0.43 -17.91 -10.24
N TRP A 180 -1.04 -19.05 -10.56
CA TRP A 180 -1.38 -20.13 -9.60
C TRP A 180 -0.88 -21.49 -10.11
N THR A 181 -0.75 -22.48 -9.24
CA THR A 181 -0.68 -23.89 -9.65
C THR A 181 -2.08 -24.49 -9.65
N LEU A 182 -2.35 -25.36 -10.62
CA LEU A 182 -3.62 -26.07 -10.77
C LEU A 182 -3.36 -27.57 -10.88
N ASN A 183 -4.04 -28.35 -10.06
CA ASN A 183 -4.17 -29.79 -10.27
C ASN A 183 -5.37 -30.06 -11.20
N LEU A 184 -5.11 -30.60 -12.39
CA LEU A 184 -6.12 -30.82 -13.43
C LEU A 184 -7.13 -31.93 -13.09
N LEU A 185 -6.81 -32.81 -12.13
CA LEU A 185 -7.71 -33.87 -11.66
C LEU A 185 -8.59 -33.42 -10.49
N SER A 186 -7.99 -32.88 -9.44
CA SER A 186 -8.74 -32.46 -8.24
C SER A 186 -9.38 -31.08 -8.38
N GLY A 187 -8.90 -30.26 -9.33
CA GLY A 187 -9.25 -28.85 -9.43
C GLY A 187 -8.63 -27.98 -8.34
N GLU A 188 -7.82 -28.55 -7.45
CA GLU A 188 -7.18 -27.82 -6.36
C GLU A 188 -6.21 -26.77 -6.94
N THR A 189 -6.32 -25.56 -6.41
CA THR A 189 -5.45 -24.45 -6.77
C THR A 189 -4.62 -24.00 -5.59
N THR A 190 -3.34 -23.78 -5.83
CA THR A 190 -2.43 -23.22 -4.83
C THR A 190 -1.88 -21.92 -5.37
N ALA A 191 -2.08 -20.84 -4.63
CA ALA A 191 -1.44 -19.57 -4.94
C ALA A 191 0.08 -19.76 -4.85
N VAL A 192 0.79 -19.58 -5.97
CA VAL A 192 2.23 -19.76 -5.96
C VAL A 192 2.87 -18.61 -5.18
N GLY A 193 3.56 -18.99 -4.11
CA GLY A 193 4.25 -18.13 -3.16
C GLY A 193 5.13 -17.06 -3.81
N GLY A 194 4.55 -15.88 -3.97
CA GLY A 194 5.21 -14.65 -4.40
C GLY A 194 4.24 -13.47 -4.36
N GLY A 195 3.00 -13.67 -4.81
CA GLY A 195 1.92 -12.69 -4.73
C GLY A 195 1.54 -12.37 -3.29
N ASN A 196 1.16 -13.37 -2.48
CA ASN A 196 0.67 -13.13 -1.12
C ASN A 196 1.75 -12.69 -0.14
N SER A 197 2.95 -13.27 -0.14
CA SER A 197 4.01 -12.90 0.82
C SER A 197 4.62 -11.52 0.51
N ARG A 198 4.85 -11.20 -0.78
CA ARG A 198 5.38 -9.89 -1.19
C ARG A 198 4.31 -8.81 -1.06
N THR A 199 3.06 -9.08 -1.44
CA THR A 199 1.94 -8.14 -1.22
C THR A 199 1.68 -7.94 0.27
N ARG A 200 1.74 -9.00 1.08
CA ARG A 200 1.70 -8.87 2.54
C ARG A 200 2.85 -8.02 3.06
N ARG A 201 4.09 -8.24 2.62
CA ARG A 201 5.25 -7.39 3.01
C ARG A 201 5.09 -5.94 2.56
N ARG A 202 4.56 -5.69 1.36
CA ARG A 202 4.22 -4.38 0.83
C ARG A 202 3.19 -3.67 1.70
N ASN A 203 2.10 -4.37 2.04
CA ASN A 203 1.05 -3.86 2.92
C ASN A 203 1.57 -3.62 4.34
N VAL A 204 2.36 -4.56 4.89
CA VAL A 204 3.01 -4.42 6.21
C VAL A 204 3.94 -3.21 6.21
N HIS A 205 4.79 -3.05 5.19
CA HIS A 205 5.65 -1.87 5.05
C HIS A 205 4.83 -0.57 5.02
N GLY A 206 3.79 -0.51 4.18
CA GLY A 206 2.90 0.66 4.07
C GLY A 206 2.22 1.01 5.38
N VAL A 207 1.65 0.01 6.08
CA VAL A 207 0.97 0.20 7.37
C VAL A 207 1.95 0.63 8.46
N LEU A 208 3.09 -0.07 8.61
CA LEU A 208 4.09 0.25 9.62
C LEU A 208 4.60 1.69 9.43
N THR A 209 4.91 2.09 8.20
CA THR A 209 5.44 3.44 7.90
C THR A 209 4.39 4.53 8.05
N ALA A 210 3.13 4.30 7.66
CA ALA A 210 2.04 5.27 7.86
C ALA A 210 1.71 5.50 9.34
N ILE A 211 1.71 4.45 10.17
CA ILE A 211 1.47 4.56 11.61
C ILE A 211 2.66 5.24 12.30
N SER A 212 3.89 4.75 12.06
CA SER A 212 5.09 5.28 12.73
C SER A 212 5.46 6.69 12.25
N TRP A 213 6.05 6.77 11.06
CA TRP A 213 6.58 7.99 10.48
C TRP A 213 5.48 8.98 10.08
N GLY A 214 4.35 8.46 9.58
CA GLY A 214 3.25 9.29 9.08
C GLY A 214 2.31 9.87 10.13
N THR A 215 2.20 9.24 11.30
CA THR A 215 1.16 9.57 12.30
C THR A 215 1.74 9.83 13.69
N LEU A 216 2.49 8.88 14.24
CA LEU A 216 3.05 9.01 15.59
C LEU A 216 4.15 10.10 15.65
N MET A 217 5.01 10.22 14.63
CA MET A 217 6.04 11.26 14.59
C MET A 217 5.44 12.70 14.67
N PRO A 218 4.46 13.08 13.82
CA PRO A 218 3.74 14.35 13.96
C PRO A 218 3.01 14.50 15.30
N LEU A 219 2.33 13.44 15.76
CA LEU A 219 1.61 13.47 17.05
C LEU A 219 2.55 13.78 18.22
N GLY A 220 3.72 13.15 18.26
CA GLY A 220 4.74 13.42 19.29
C GLY A 220 5.23 14.87 19.27
N VAL A 221 5.34 15.50 18.09
CA VAL A 221 5.69 16.92 17.97
C VAL A 221 4.55 17.83 18.45
N ILE A 222 3.29 17.52 18.11
CA ILE A 222 2.10 18.23 18.62
C ILE A 222 2.06 18.18 20.15
N ILE A 223 2.25 17.01 20.74
CA ILE A 223 2.33 16.81 22.21
C ILE A 223 3.40 17.73 22.82
N ALA A 224 4.62 17.70 22.31
CA ALA A 224 5.71 18.52 22.85
C ALA A 224 5.48 20.01 22.69
N ARG A 225 4.94 20.45 21.55
CA ARG A 225 4.70 21.87 21.26
C ARG A 225 3.63 22.45 22.18
N TYR A 226 2.50 21.77 22.32
CA TYR A 226 1.33 22.34 22.98
C TYR A 226 1.26 22.02 24.47
N LEU A 227 1.62 20.80 24.91
CA LEU A 227 1.54 20.47 26.33
C LEU A 227 2.62 21.16 27.17
N LYS A 228 3.79 21.46 26.57
CA LYS A 228 4.88 22.20 27.25
C LYS A 228 4.46 23.60 27.71
N VAL A 229 3.39 24.18 27.18
CA VAL A 229 2.86 25.50 27.58
C VAL A 229 2.20 25.44 28.98
N PHE A 230 1.73 24.28 29.41
CA PHE A 230 1.06 24.09 30.70
C PHE A 230 2.08 23.74 31.78
N LYS A 231 2.25 24.62 32.78
CA LYS A 231 3.16 24.37 33.91
C LYS A 231 2.82 23.07 34.67
N SER A 232 1.53 22.76 34.80
CA SER A 232 1.04 21.52 35.43
C SER A 232 1.37 20.25 34.64
N ALA A 233 1.78 20.37 33.39
CA ALA A 233 2.16 19.25 32.55
C ALA A 233 3.69 19.02 32.54
N ASP A 234 4.49 19.78 33.28
CA ASP A 234 5.92 19.48 33.48
C ASP A 234 6.08 18.51 34.66
N PRO A 235 6.78 17.37 34.51
CA PRO A 235 7.54 16.90 33.35
C PRO A 235 6.75 15.97 32.38
N ALA A 236 5.45 15.75 32.62
CA ALA A 236 4.63 14.82 31.85
C ALA A 236 4.68 15.00 30.32
N TRP A 237 4.68 16.23 29.80
CA TRP A 237 4.79 16.49 28.35
C TRP A 237 6.06 15.89 27.74
N PHE A 238 7.16 15.90 28.50
CA PHE A 238 8.45 15.39 28.04
C PHE A 238 8.42 13.87 27.94
N TYR A 239 7.87 13.19 28.95
CA TYR A 239 7.68 11.74 28.95
C TYR A 239 6.70 11.28 27.86
N LEU A 240 5.59 12.00 27.66
CA LEU A 240 4.65 11.69 26.58
C LEU A 240 5.30 11.85 25.20
N HIS A 241 6.08 12.92 25.00
CA HIS A 241 6.81 13.12 23.75
C HIS A 241 7.82 12.01 23.50
N ILE A 242 8.73 11.74 24.45
CA ILE A 242 9.78 10.73 24.24
C ILE A 242 9.20 9.33 24.06
N THR A 243 8.20 8.93 24.84
CA THR A 243 7.56 7.62 24.67
C THR A 243 6.92 7.50 23.30
N CYS A 244 6.19 8.53 22.86
CA CYS A 244 5.58 8.55 21.52
C CYS A 244 6.65 8.45 20.41
N GLN A 245 7.72 9.24 20.50
CA GLN A 245 8.78 9.25 19.49
C GLN A 245 9.61 7.96 19.48
N SER A 246 9.94 7.41 20.64
CA SER A 246 10.65 6.13 20.74
C SER A 246 9.81 4.98 20.19
N SER A 247 8.52 4.92 20.51
CA SER A 247 7.61 3.92 19.93
C SER A 247 7.50 4.08 18.41
N ALA A 248 7.35 5.32 17.91
CA ALA A 248 7.31 5.61 16.49
C ALA A 248 8.60 5.13 15.79
N TYR A 249 9.76 5.45 16.35
CA TYR A 249 11.05 5.08 15.78
C TYR A 249 11.24 3.56 15.73
N ILE A 250 10.94 2.84 16.80
CA ILE A 250 11.08 1.36 16.86
C ILE A 250 10.22 0.69 15.78
N ILE A 251 8.94 1.07 15.67
CA ILE A 251 8.03 0.57 14.62
C ILE A 251 8.55 0.99 13.23
N GLY A 252 9.05 2.21 13.13
CA GLY A 252 9.60 2.80 11.91
C GLY A 252 10.83 2.06 11.38
N VAL A 253 11.69 1.54 12.25
CA VAL A 253 12.84 0.68 11.89
C VAL A 253 12.36 -0.60 11.21
N ALA A 254 11.32 -1.26 11.75
CA ALA A 254 10.75 -2.46 11.14
C ALA A 254 10.12 -2.16 9.77
N GLY A 255 9.43 -1.02 9.64
CA GLY A 255 8.93 -0.51 8.36
C GLY A 255 10.05 -0.30 7.35
N TRP A 256 11.11 0.41 7.72
CA TRP A 256 12.28 0.67 6.89
C TRP A 256 12.99 -0.63 6.45
N ALA A 257 13.25 -1.55 7.38
CA ALA A 257 13.89 -2.84 7.09
C ALA A 257 13.06 -3.68 6.10
N THR A 258 11.73 -3.69 6.26
CA THR A 258 10.83 -4.35 5.30
C THR A 258 10.91 -3.70 3.92
N GLY A 259 11.06 -2.36 3.86
CA GLY A 259 11.25 -1.62 2.60
C GLY A 259 12.55 -1.99 1.88
N LEU A 260 13.66 -2.13 2.62
CA LEU A 260 14.93 -2.61 2.05
C LEU A 260 14.80 -4.03 1.48
N LYS A 261 14.13 -4.94 2.22
CA LYS A 261 13.90 -6.30 1.76
C LYS A 261 13.02 -6.34 0.51
N LEU A 262 12.00 -5.49 0.44
CA LEU A 262 11.19 -5.34 -0.78
C LEU A 262 12.03 -4.84 -1.96
N GLY A 263 12.98 -3.93 -1.73
CA GLY A 263 13.93 -3.50 -2.75
C GLY A 263 14.80 -4.64 -3.28
N SER A 264 15.40 -5.45 -2.41
CA SER A 264 16.21 -6.60 -2.83
C SER A 264 15.41 -7.67 -3.58
N ASP A 265 14.15 -7.86 -3.22
CA ASP A 265 13.26 -8.86 -3.83
C ASP A 265 12.65 -8.38 -5.18
N SER A 266 12.97 -7.16 -5.63
CA SER A 266 12.40 -6.51 -6.82
C SER A 266 13.40 -6.38 -7.98
N VAL A 267 13.93 -7.50 -8.47
CA VAL A 267 14.86 -7.51 -9.62
C VAL A 267 14.18 -6.94 -10.87
N GLY A 268 14.75 -5.88 -11.45
CA GLY A 268 14.28 -5.26 -12.71
C GLY A 268 13.39 -4.02 -12.58
N VAL A 269 12.99 -3.61 -11.37
CA VAL A 269 12.24 -2.35 -11.13
C VAL A 269 12.83 -1.60 -9.95
N GLN A 270 13.33 -0.38 -10.16
CA GLN A 270 13.90 0.48 -9.12
C GLN A 270 12.99 1.68 -8.85
N TYR A 271 12.75 2.00 -7.58
CA TYR A 271 11.99 3.17 -7.14
C TYR A 271 12.91 4.14 -6.39
N ASP A 272 13.89 4.70 -7.12
CA ASP A 272 15.03 5.40 -6.53
C ASP A 272 14.63 6.60 -5.67
N ALA A 273 13.63 7.38 -6.08
CA ALA A 273 13.18 8.55 -5.31
C ALA A 273 12.60 8.16 -3.93
N HIS A 274 11.70 7.18 -3.86
CA HIS A 274 11.09 6.73 -2.60
C HIS A 274 12.14 6.08 -1.69
N ARG A 275 13.04 5.29 -2.28
CA ARG A 275 14.14 4.65 -1.55
C ARG A 275 15.11 5.68 -0.96
N ASN A 276 15.56 6.65 -1.76
CA ASN A 276 16.52 7.65 -1.31
C ASN A 276 15.93 8.53 -0.21
N ILE A 277 14.69 9.01 -0.38
CA ILE A 277 14.00 9.77 0.68
C ILE A 277 13.85 8.92 1.94
N GLY A 278 13.47 7.64 1.80
CA GLY A 278 13.33 6.71 2.93
C GLY A 278 14.63 6.49 3.70
N ILE A 279 15.78 6.38 3.01
CA ILE A 279 17.10 6.27 3.64
C ILE A 279 17.47 7.57 4.34
N THR A 280 17.32 8.73 3.69
CA THR A 280 17.59 10.04 4.29
C THR A 280 16.76 10.26 5.56
N LEU A 281 15.47 9.94 5.49
CA LEU A 281 14.54 10.03 6.61
C LEU A 281 14.98 9.13 7.77
N PHE A 282 15.38 7.89 7.49
CA PHE A 282 15.89 6.98 8.52
C PHE A 282 17.13 7.57 9.21
N CYS A 283 18.12 8.06 8.45
CA CYS A 283 19.32 8.69 9.01
C CYS A 283 18.98 9.90 9.90
N LEU A 284 18.09 10.79 9.46
CA LEU A 284 17.64 11.95 10.24
C LEU A 284 16.87 11.53 11.50
N GLY A 285 16.03 10.48 11.42
CA GLY A 285 15.35 9.89 12.56
C GLY A 285 16.32 9.30 13.59
N THR A 286 17.39 8.64 13.13
CA THR A 286 18.43 8.11 14.02
C THR A 286 19.16 9.25 14.74
N LEU A 287 19.49 10.34 14.03
CA LEU A 287 20.05 11.55 14.65
C LEU A 287 19.12 12.10 15.75
N GLN A 288 17.81 12.13 15.50
CA GLN A 288 16.81 12.53 16.49
C GLN A 288 16.82 11.66 17.76
N VAL A 289 17.04 10.35 17.65
CA VAL A 289 17.22 9.48 18.83
C VAL A 289 18.48 9.86 19.60
N PHE A 290 19.60 10.12 18.92
CA PHE A 290 20.83 10.60 19.57
C PHE A 290 20.66 11.96 20.24
N ALA A 291 19.69 12.79 19.80
CA ALA A 291 19.40 14.05 20.45
C ALA A 291 19.03 13.87 21.93
N LEU A 292 18.40 12.74 22.30
CA LEU A 292 18.13 12.41 23.70
C LEU A 292 19.42 12.23 24.50
N LEU A 293 20.36 11.44 23.98
CA LEU A 293 21.62 11.10 24.65
C LEU A 293 22.52 12.33 24.78
N LEU A 294 22.51 13.20 23.77
CA LEU A 294 23.33 14.41 23.71
C LEU A 294 22.64 15.65 24.31
N ARG A 295 21.51 15.49 25.01
CA ARG A 295 20.69 16.58 25.53
C ARG A 295 21.41 17.36 26.64
N PRO A 296 21.84 18.62 26.43
CA PRO A 296 22.55 19.40 27.46
C PRO A 296 21.63 19.81 28.61
N LYS A 297 22.20 20.14 29.78
CA LYS A 297 21.45 20.76 30.91
C LYS A 297 20.80 22.08 30.47
N LYS A 298 19.72 22.50 31.16
CA LYS A 298 18.87 23.65 30.76
C LYS A 298 19.65 24.98 30.70
N ASP A 299 20.68 25.11 31.53
CA ASP A 299 21.57 26.24 31.74
C ASP A 299 22.84 26.22 30.86
N HIS A 300 23.07 25.15 30.10
CA HIS A 300 24.28 24.98 29.31
C HIS A 300 24.25 25.78 27.98
N LYS A 301 25.34 26.45 27.59
CA LYS A 301 25.42 27.24 26.34
C LYS A 301 25.05 26.46 25.07
N TYR A 302 25.39 25.17 25.01
CA TYR A 302 25.04 24.29 23.87
C TYR A 302 23.56 23.92 23.81
N ARG A 303 22.76 24.23 24.84
CA ARG A 303 21.32 23.95 24.84
C ARG A 303 20.60 24.68 23.72
N LEU A 304 21.02 25.90 23.38
CA LEU A 304 20.45 26.68 22.28
C LEU A 304 20.66 25.98 20.93
N TYR A 305 21.92 25.64 20.61
CA TYR A 305 22.27 24.94 19.37
C TYR A 305 21.58 23.58 19.27
N TRP A 306 21.53 22.83 20.38
CA TRP A 306 20.80 21.57 20.45
C TRP A 306 19.31 21.75 20.14
N ASN A 307 18.65 22.79 20.68
CA ASN A 307 17.25 23.06 20.37
C ASN A 307 17.05 23.39 18.88
N ILE A 308 17.92 24.22 18.28
CA ILE A 308 17.83 24.59 16.85
C ILE A 308 17.95 23.33 15.98
N TYR A 309 19.02 22.55 16.19
CA TYR A 309 19.25 21.32 15.47
C TYR A 309 18.07 20.35 15.63
N HIS A 310 17.62 20.10 16.86
CA HIS A 310 16.55 19.15 17.17
C HIS A 310 15.21 19.56 16.55
N HIS A 311 14.88 20.85 16.57
CA HIS A 311 13.66 21.35 15.94
C HIS A 311 13.74 21.30 14.42
N LEU A 312 14.82 21.79 13.81
CA LEU A 312 14.99 21.82 12.36
C LEU A 312 14.92 20.41 11.76
N THR A 313 15.74 19.50 12.30
CA THR A 313 15.78 18.12 11.80
C THR A 313 14.46 17.38 12.10
N GLY A 314 13.77 17.71 13.20
CA GLY A 314 12.47 17.11 13.54
C GLY A 314 11.37 17.49 12.56
N TYR A 315 11.28 18.76 12.17
CA TYR A 315 10.34 19.21 11.14
C TYR A 315 10.69 18.61 9.77
N LEU A 316 11.97 18.49 9.43
CA LEU A 316 12.40 17.87 8.19
C LEU A 316 11.97 16.39 8.12
N VAL A 317 12.12 15.64 9.21
CA VAL A 317 11.64 14.24 9.30
C VAL A 317 10.15 14.16 9.02
N ILE A 318 9.32 15.05 9.60
CA ILE A 318 7.86 15.06 9.35
C ILE A 318 7.54 15.32 7.88
N ILE A 319 8.14 16.35 7.27
CA ILE A 319 7.88 16.71 5.87
C ILE A 319 8.28 15.56 4.94
N LEU A 320 9.49 15.03 5.11
CA LEU A 320 9.98 13.91 4.32
C LEU A 320 9.11 12.66 4.50
N SER A 321 8.62 12.41 5.72
CA SER A 321 7.74 11.27 6.01
C SER A 321 6.44 11.33 5.22
N ILE A 322 5.76 12.49 5.24
CA ILE A 322 4.50 12.68 4.51
C ILE A 322 4.73 12.54 3.00
N VAL A 323 5.75 13.22 2.45
CA VAL A 323 6.09 13.13 1.03
C VAL A 323 6.40 11.69 0.63
N ASN A 324 7.17 10.97 1.45
CA ASN A 324 7.58 9.62 1.12
C ASN A 324 6.41 8.62 1.18
N ILE A 325 5.45 8.84 2.08
CA ILE A 325 4.23 8.02 2.17
C ILE A 325 3.36 8.24 0.93
N PHE A 326 3.18 9.48 0.46
CA PHE A 326 2.44 9.72 -0.78
C PHE A 326 3.12 9.08 -1.99
N LYS A 327 4.45 9.18 -2.11
CA LYS A 327 5.20 8.41 -3.13
C LYS A 327 5.00 6.91 -2.97
N GLY A 328 4.97 6.41 -1.74
CA GLY A 328 4.68 5.00 -1.44
C GLY A 328 3.30 4.58 -1.92
N PHE A 329 2.27 5.43 -1.76
CA PHE A 329 0.94 5.17 -2.31
C PHE A 329 0.93 5.15 -3.84
N ASP A 330 1.65 6.06 -4.49
CA ASP A 330 1.72 6.08 -5.95
C ASP A 330 2.48 4.85 -6.52
N ILE A 331 3.40 4.26 -5.74
CA ILE A 331 4.10 3.01 -6.09
C ILE A 331 3.25 1.76 -5.83
N LEU A 332 2.59 1.71 -4.67
CA LEU A 332 1.77 0.56 -4.27
C LEU A 332 0.45 0.50 -5.04
N ASP A 333 -0.03 1.65 -5.51
CA ASP A 333 -1.35 1.88 -6.10
C ASP A 333 -2.46 1.12 -5.36
N PRO A 334 -2.60 1.31 -4.03
CA PRO A 334 -3.64 0.62 -3.28
C PRO A 334 -5.00 1.21 -3.62
N ALA A 335 -6.06 0.51 -3.21
CA ALA A 335 -7.41 1.03 -3.31
C ALA A 335 -7.51 2.47 -2.76
N LYS A 336 -8.25 3.34 -3.46
CA LYS A 336 -8.30 4.79 -3.21
C LYS A 336 -8.68 5.15 -1.76
N ASN A 337 -9.36 4.25 -1.05
CA ASN A 337 -9.70 4.38 0.37
C ASN A 337 -8.47 4.49 1.28
N TRP A 338 -7.35 3.84 0.99
CA TRP A 338 -6.12 3.93 1.78
C TRP A 338 -5.52 5.34 1.76
N LYS A 339 -5.36 5.91 0.55
CA LYS A 339 -4.88 7.29 0.38
C LYS A 339 -5.83 8.29 1.04
N ARG A 340 -7.14 8.09 0.88
CA ARG A 340 -8.18 8.91 1.55
C ARG A 340 -8.11 8.82 3.07
N ALA A 341 -7.96 7.62 3.64
CA ALA A 341 -7.85 7.42 5.08
C ALA A 341 -6.64 8.15 5.67
N TYR A 342 -5.48 8.07 4.99
CA TYR A 342 -4.29 8.79 5.44
C TYR A 342 -4.46 10.32 5.35
N ILE A 343 -5.08 10.83 4.27
CA ILE A 343 -5.42 12.25 4.15
C ILE A 343 -6.33 12.69 5.31
N SER A 344 -7.34 11.88 5.67
CA SER A 344 -8.22 12.16 6.81
C SER A 344 -7.45 12.22 8.14
N ILE A 345 -6.48 11.32 8.34
CA ILE A 345 -5.60 11.36 9.53
C ILE A 345 -4.79 12.66 9.57
N LEU A 346 -4.18 13.07 8.46
CA LEU A 346 -3.41 14.32 8.38
C LEU A 346 -4.30 15.55 8.63
N ALA A 347 -5.50 15.58 8.05
CA ALA A 347 -6.46 16.64 8.27
C ALA A 347 -6.87 16.74 9.74
N MET A 348 -7.12 15.60 10.40
CA MET A 348 -7.43 15.54 11.83
C MET A 348 -6.26 16.07 12.69
N LEU A 349 -5.03 15.62 12.42
CA LEU A 349 -3.84 16.10 13.13
C LEU A 349 -3.64 17.62 12.94
N GLY A 350 -3.80 18.11 11.71
CA GLY A 350 -3.71 19.53 11.39
C GLY A 350 -4.79 20.35 12.10
N PHE A 351 -6.04 19.90 12.07
CA PHE A 351 -7.15 20.56 12.76
C PHE A 351 -6.89 20.65 14.28
N ASN A 352 -6.49 19.55 14.91
CA ASN A 352 -6.14 19.55 16.33
C ASN A 352 -4.96 20.49 16.63
N ALA A 353 -3.94 20.53 15.77
CA ALA A 353 -2.82 21.44 15.92
C ALA A 353 -3.26 22.91 15.84
N VAL A 354 -4.13 23.29 14.91
CA VAL A 354 -4.65 24.66 14.79
C VAL A 354 -5.45 25.06 16.03
N LEU A 355 -6.34 24.19 16.52
CA LEU A 355 -7.09 24.44 17.75
C LEU A 355 -6.19 24.62 18.97
N LEU A 356 -5.19 23.75 19.12
CA LEU A 356 -4.23 23.82 20.22
C LEU A 356 -3.33 25.07 20.10
N GLU A 357 -2.95 25.47 18.89
CA GLU A 357 -2.21 26.71 18.65
C GLU A 357 -3.05 27.92 19.11
N ALA A 358 -4.31 28.03 18.67
CA ALA A 358 -5.19 29.12 19.11
C ALA A 358 -5.37 29.15 20.65
N TYR A 359 -5.58 28.00 21.28
CA TYR A 359 -5.75 27.90 22.72
C TYR A 359 -4.48 28.24 23.51
N THR A 360 -3.32 27.76 23.05
CA THR A 360 -2.03 28.08 23.70
C THR A 360 -1.67 29.56 23.57
N TRP A 361 -1.95 30.19 22.43
CA TRP A 361 -1.82 31.65 22.27
C TRP A 361 -2.72 32.42 23.23
N TYR A 362 -3.98 32.02 23.38
CA TYR A 362 -4.89 32.61 24.37
C TYR A 362 -4.29 32.55 25.79
N ILE A 363 -3.75 31.40 26.20
CA ILE A 363 -3.10 31.25 27.51
C ILE A 363 -1.87 32.15 27.64
N VAL A 364 -1.01 32.21 26.63
CA VAL A 364 0.20 33.04 26.63
C VAL A 364 -0.15 34.52 26.75
N LEU A 365 -1.13 34.99 25.98
CA LEU A 365 -1.63 36.36 26.03
C LEU A 365 -2.26 36.70 27.39
N LYS A 366 -3.07 35.79 27.95
CA LYS A 366 -3.66 35.95 29.29
C LYS A 366 -2.59 36.09 30.37
N ARG A 367 -1.55 35.23 30.34
CA ARG A 367 -0.41 35.31 31.28
C ARG A 367 0.35 36.62 31.15
N LYS A 368 0.60 37.08 29.92
CA LYS A 368 1.26 38.37 29.65
C LYS A 368 0.45 39.55 30.20
N LYS A 369 -0.89 39.51 30.07
CA LYS A 369 -1.78 40.52 30.65
C LYS A 369 -1.72 40.52 32.18
N SER A 370 -1.84 39.36 32.82
CA SER A 370 -1.75 39.25 34.28
C SER A 370 -0.40 39.72 34.85
N ALA A 371 0.72 39.40 34.17
CA ALA A 371 2.05 39.85 34.59
C ALA A 371 2.23 41.38 34.46
N LYS A 372 1.64 42.00 33.42
CA LYS A 372 1.62 43.47 33.27
C LYS A 372 0.80 44.12 34.39
N THR A 373 -0.36 43.56 34.75
CA THR A 373 -1.20 44.07 35.84
C THR A 373 -0.51 43.98 37.19
N SER A 374 0.23 42.90 37.48
CA SER A 374 1.00 42.77 38.73
C SER A 374 2.17 43.74 38.85
N HIS A 375 2.81 44.14 37.73
CA HIS A 375 3.87 45.16 37.77
C HIS A 375 3.33 46.59 37.86
N SER A 376 2.11 46.86 37.35
CA SER A 376 1.48 48.18 37.47
C SER A 376 0.89 48.45 38.87
N GLY A 377 0.58 47.41 39.66
CA GLY A 377 -0.04 47.54 40.98
C GLY A 377 0.91 47.86 42.14
N ASN A 378 2.22 47.72 41.96
CA ASN A 378 3.23 48.00 43.00
C ASN A 378 3.84 49.41 42.90
N GLY A 379 3.22 50.32 42.15
CA GLY A 379 3.80 51.62 41.76
C GLY A 379 3.12 52.86 42.34
N VAL A 380 2.30 52.78 43.39
CA VAL A 380 1.70 53.98 44.02
C VAL A 380 1.60 53.79 45.53
N ASN A 381 2.52 54.41 46.28
CA ASN A 381 2.30 55.14 47.54
C ASN A 381 3.65 55.55 48.14
N GLY A 382 4.23 56.61 47.60
CA GLY A 382 5.15 57.47 48.34
C GLY A 382 4.55 58.87 48.36
N TYR A 383 4.20 59.38 49.54
CA TYR A 383 4.45 60.75 50.01
C TYR A 383 3.86 60.98 51.41
N GLY A 384 4.76 61.17 52.39
CA GLY A 384 4.71 62.22 53.43
C GLY A 384 3.62 62.18 54.51
N ALA A 385 4.01 61.81 55.75
CA ALA A 385 3.59 62.53 56.96
C ALA A 385 4.59 62.28 58.11
N ARG A 386 5.35 63.32 58.46
CA ARG A 386 5.90 63.63 59.80
C ARG A 386 5.32 65.01 60.17
N PRO A 387 5.29 65.48 61.44
CA PRO A 387 5.97 64.95 62.64
C PRO A 387 5.06 64.94 63.91
N GLU A 388 5.55 64.38 65.03
CA GLU A 388 5.45 65.06 66.34
C GLU A 388 6.43 64.47 67.36
N GLN A 389 7.16 65.37 68.03
CA GLN A 389 7.91 65.14 69.26
C GLN A 389 7.01 65.46 70.45
N VAL A 390 7.06 64.67 71.53
CA VAL A 390 6.90 65.19 72.90
C VAL A 390 7.84 64.41 73.83
N VAL A 391 8.69 65.20 74.48
CA VAL A 391 9.49 65.07 75.73
C VAL A 391 9.64 63.69 76.36
#